data_AF-A0A381R5D4-F1
#
_entry.id   AF-A0A381R5D4-F1
#
_cell.length_a   1.000
_cell.length_b   1.000
_cell.length_c   1.000
_cell.angle_alpha   90.00
_cell.angle_beta   90.00
_cell.angle_gamma   90.00
#
_symmetry.space_group_name_H-M   'P 1'
#
loop_
_entity.id
_entity.type
_entity.pdbx_description
1 polymer ?
#
loop_
_entity_poly.entity_id
_entity_poly.type
_entity_poly.pdbx_seq_one_letter_code
_entity_poly.pdbx_strand_id
1 'polypeptide(L)'
;MAKPGLDGHDRGIKILAAAYRDAGMEVIYLGLRQTPEMIVSAAVEEDADVIALSSLNNAHNTIFPKVLYLMKEKKLGDVLLVGGGIIPQKDVEELNSLGVGKLFGPGTPVQETIEYITDWVNTNRR
;
A
#
# COMPACT_ATOMS: atom_id res chain seq x y z
N MET A 1 0.65 5.20 -4.47
CA MET A 1 0.20 5.39 -3.07
C MET A 1 -1.24 5.93 -3.03
N ALA A 2 -2.11 5.39 -2.17
CA ALA A 2 -3.51 5.81 -2.11
C ALA A 2 -4.12 5.78 -0.70
N LYS A 3 -5.15 6.62 -0.50
CA LYS A 3 -6.06 6.53 0.65
C LYS A 3 -7.44 6.04 0.19
N PRO A 4 -7.79 4.80 0.55
CA PRO A 4 -9.02 4.18 0.08
C PRO A 4 -10.25 4.65 0.87
N GLY A 5 -11.39 4.74 0.17
CA GLY A 5 -12.69 5.03 0.79
C GLY A 5 -12.74 6.40 1.49
N LEU A 6 -13.60 6.56 2.49
CA LEU A 6 -13.85 7.88 3.10
C LEU A 6 -12.75 8.38 4.07
N ASP A 7 -11.55 7.77 4.06
CA ASP A 7 -10.46 8.17 4.94
C ASP A 7 -9.87 9.54 4.54
N GLY A 8 -10.10 10.55 5.37
CA GLY A 8 -9.59 11.91 5.20
C GLY A 8 -8.21 12.18 5.82
N HIS A 9 -7.56 11.20 6.46
CA HIS A 9 -6.31 11.42 7.19
C HIS A 9 -5.09 11.44 6.28
N ASP A 10 -4.72 12.60 5.75
CA ASP A 10 -3.69 12.71 4.71
C ASP A 10 -2.26 12.96 5.21
N ARG A 11 -2.09 13.38 6.47
CA ARG A 11 -0.77 13.77 6.99
C ARG A 11 0.28 12.66 6.88
N GLY A 12 -0.03 11.46 7.38
CA GLY A 12 0.93 10.36 7.42
C GLY A 12 1.38 9.91 6.02
N ILE A 13 0.41 9.75 5.10
CA ILE A 13 0.73 9.31 3.73
C ILE A 13 1.53 10.37 2.96
N LYS A 14 1.30 11.67 3.20
CA LYS A 14 2.08 12.74 2.58
C LYS A 14 3.54 12.76 3.05
N ILE A 15 3.78 12.47 4.33
CA ILE A 15 5.13 12.35 4.89
C ILE A 15 5.85 11.15 4.26
N LEU A 16 5.19 9.98 4.22
CA LEU A 16 5.75 8.79 3.58
C LEU A 16 6.03 9.02 2.08
N ALA A 17 5.10 9.66 1.36
CA ALA A 17 5.30 9.98 -0.05
C ALA A 17 6.50 10.90 -0.29
N ALA A 18 6.74 11.89 0.58
CA ALA A 18 7.94 12.72 0.50
C ALA A 18 9.20 11.90 0.77
N ALA A 19 9.23 11.12 1.85
CA ALA A 19 10.40 10.31 2.20
C ALA A 19 10.74 9.23 1.17
N TYR A 20 9.74 8.61 0.54
CA TYR A 20 9.96 7.64 -0.53
C TYR A 20 10.61 8.29 -1.76
N ARG A 21 10.19 9.52 -2.11
CA ARG A 21 10.85 10.29 -3.17
C ARG A 21 12.28 10.67 -2.79
N ASP A 22 12.51 11.09 -1.55
CA ASP A 22 13.86 11.41 -1.06
C ASP A 22 14.78 10.18 -1.07
N ALA A 23 14.22 8.98 -0.92
CA ALA A 23 14.91 7.70 -1.06
C ALA A 23 15.10 7.25 -2.53
N GLY A 24 14.67 8.06 -3.50
CA GLY A 24 14.84 7.80 -4.94
C GLY A 24 13.73 7.00 -5.60
N MET A 25 12.61 6.73 -4.91
CA MET A 25 11.45 6.06 -5.51
C MET A 25 10.63 7.05 -6.34
N GLU A 26 10.10 6.60 -7.47
CA GLU A 26 9.03 7.32 -8.15
C GLU A 26 7.71 7.12 -7.38
N VAL A 27 7.03 8.22 -7.05
CA VAL A 27 5.85 8.18 -6.19
C VAL A 27 4.67 8.87 -6.84
N ILE A 28 3.69 8.06 -7.23
CA ILE A 28 2.38 8.51 -7.71
C ILE A 28 1.41 8.51 -6.53
N TYR A 29 0.96 9.69 -6.11
CA TYR A 29 -0.02 9.84 -5.05
C TYR A 29 -1.41 10.11 -5.62
N LEU A 30 -2.30 9.13 -5.51
CA LEU A 30 -3.67 9.18 -6.08
C LEU A 30 -4.64 10.05 -5.27
N GLY A 31 -4.21 10.60 -4.13
CA GLY A 31 -5.06 11.42 -3.28
C GLY A 31 -5.99 10.62 -2.36
N LEU A 32 -7.09 11.26 -1.99
CA LEU A 32 -8.10 10.74 -1.06
C LEU A 32 -9.25 10.07 -1.81
N ARG A 33 -10.00 9.22 -1.12
CA ARG A 33 -11.28 8.67 -1.59
C ARG A 33 -11.18 7.84 -2.87
N GLN A 34 -10.08 7.12 -3.00
CA GLN A 34 -9.87 6.21 -4.12
C GLN A 34 -10.64 4.90 -3.89
N THR A 35 -11.27 4.36 -4.93
CA THR A 35 -11.83 3.00 -4.87
C THR A 35 -10.76 1.96 -5.15
N PRO A 36 -10.93 0.70 -4.73
CA PRO A 36 -10.02 -0.38 -5.08
C PRO A 36 -9.77 -0.50 -6.59
N GLU A 37 -10.80 -0.29 -7.41
CA GLU A 37 -10.71 -0.34 -8.88
C GLU A 37 -9.82 0.78 -9.41
N MET A 38 -9.99 2.02 -8.93
CA MET A 38 -9.14 3.15 -9.33
C MET A 38 -7.67 2.91 -8.94
N ILE A 39 -7.43 2.37 -7.75
CA ILE A 39 -6.09 2.07 -7.24
C ILE A 39 -5.39 1.05 -8.15
N VAL A 40 -6.08 -0.04 -8.48
CA VAL A 40 -5.50 -1.10 -9.31
C VAL A 40 -5.35 -0.64 -10.76
N SER A 41 -6.31 0.10 -11.32
CA SER A 41 -6.18 0.64 -12.67
C SER A 41 -4.96 1.56 -12.78
N ALA A 42 -4.75 2.47 -11.83
CA ALA A 42 -3.58 3.32 -11.81
C ALA A 42 -2.28 2.51 -11.70
N ALA A 43 -2.25 1.44 -10.89
CA ALA A 43 -1.08 0.58 -10.81
C ALA A 43 -0.76 -0.11 -12.15
N VAL A 44 -1.77 -0.48 -12.93
CA VAL A 44 -1.59 -1.04 -14.29
C VAL A 44 -1.12 0.02 -15.27
N GLU A 45 -1.76 1.18 -15.28
CA GLU A 45 -1.48 2.27 -16.22
C GLU A 45 -0.07 2.82 -16.05
N GLU A 46 0.43 2.83 -14.81
CA GLU A 46 1.73 3.38 -14.44
C GLU A 46 2.82 2.29 -14.27
N ASP A 47 2.51 1.03 -14.60
CA ASP A 47 3.39 -0.14 -14.42
C ASP A 47 4.07 -0.19 -13.04
N ALA A 48 3.29 0.05 -11.99
CA ALA A 48 3.82 0.26 -10.64
C ALA A 48 4.33 -1.03 -9.99
N ASP A 49 5.52 -0.98 -9.40
CA ASP A 49 6.09 -2.10 -8.64
C ASP A 49 5.40 -2.33 -7.29
N VAL A 50 4.80 -1.27 -6.72
CA VAL A 50 4.26 -1.27 -5.36
C VAL A 50 2.98 -0.45 -5.27
N ILE A 51 1.95 -1.04 -4.67
CA ILE A 51 0.75 -0.36 -4.20
C ILE A 51 0.85 -0.20 -2.68
N ALA A 52 1.11 1.03 -2.23
CA ALA A 52 1.09 1.37 -0.80
C ALA A 52 -0.23 2.06 -0.40
N LEU A 53 -0.96 1.46 0.53
CA LEU A 53 -2.24 1.96 1.05
C LEU A 53 -2.09 2.53 2.47
N SER A 54 -2.85 3.60 2.77
CA SER A 54 -2.99 4.11 4.14
C SER A 54 -4.44 4.06 4.59
N SER A 55 -4.74 3.30 5.65
CA SER A 55 -6.09 3.13 6.20
C SER A 55 -6.15 3.46 7.70
N LEU A 56 -6.87 4.52 8.06
CA LEU A 56 -7.12 4.96 9.43
C LEU A 56 -8.61 4.92 9.79
N ASN A 57 -9.45 4.33 8.94
CA ASN A 57 -10.91 4.32 9.06
C ASN A 57 -11.50 2.92 9.31
N ASN A 58 -10.68 1.97 9.77
CA ASN A 58 -11.10 0.60 10.09
C ASN A 58 -11.69 -0.19 8.91
N ALA A 59 -11.41 0.23 7.67
CA ALA A 59 -11.90 -0.43 6.45
C ALA A 59 -10.88 -1.43 5.85
N HIS A 60 -9.76 -1.68 6.54
CA HIS A 60 -8.64 -2.48 6.03
C HIS A 60 -9.05 -3.91 5.66
N ASN A 61 -9.88 -4.57 6.48
CA ASN A 61 -10.37 -5.93 6.23
C ASN A 61 -11.29 -6.06 5.01
N THR A 62 -11.77 -4.94 4.45
CA THR A 62 -12.57 -4.96 3.22
C THR A 62 -11.75 -4.48 2.03
N ILE A 63 -10.98 -3.41 2.21
CA ILE A 63 -10.26 -2.77 1.11
C ILE A 63 -9.07 -3.61 0.66
N PHE A 64 -8.20 -4.05 1.57
CA PHE A 64 -6.99 -4.77 1.18
C PHE A 64 -7.32 -6.08 0.45
N PRO A 65 -8.25 -6.93 0.94
CA PRO A 65 -8.65 -8.12 0.20
C PRO A 65 -9.25 -7.82 -1.17
N LYS A 66 -10.03 -6.74 -1.29
CA LYS A 66 -10.62 -6.33 -2.58
C LYS A 66 -9.55 -5.87 -3.58
N VAL A 67 -8.56 -5.09 -3.14
CA VAL A 67 -7.42 -4.68 -3.96
C VAL A 67 -6.62 -5.90 -4.39
N LEU A 68 -6.32 -6.81 -3.46
CA LEU A 68 -5.58 -8.04 -3.76
C LEU A 68 -6.31 -8.93 -4.79
N TYR A 69 -7.64 -9.07 -4.66
CA TYR A 69 -8.45 -9.77 -5.65
C TYR A 69 -8.34 -9.12 -7.04
N LEU A 70 -8.49 -7.80 -7.13
CA LEU A 70 -8.40 -7.07 -8.39
C LEU A 70 -6.99 -7.12 -9.01
N MET A 71 -5.93 -7.10 -8.19
CA MET A 71 -4.55 -7.30 -8.66
C MET A 71 -4.39 -8.67 -9.33
N LYS A 72 -4.96 -9.74 -8.75
CA LYS A 72 -4.94 -11.08 -9.35
C LYS A 72 -5.66 -11.12 -10.70
N GLU A 73 -6.85 -10.51 -10.78
CA GLU A 73 -7.61 -10.39 -12.04
C GLU A 73 -6.83 -9.64 -13.14
N LYS A 74 -6.04 -8.64 -12.74
CA LYS A 74 -5.18 -7.84 -13.64
C LYS A 74 -3.78 -8.41 -13.86
N LYS A 75 -3.50 -9.61 -13.33
CA LYS A 75 -2.20 -10.31 -13.43
C LYS A 75 -1.02 -9.54 -12.82
N LEU A 76 -1.27 -8.72 -11.80
CA LEU A 76 -0.25 -8.01 -11.03
C LEU A 76 0.31 -8.89 -9.89
N GLY A 77 0.70 -10.13 -10.22
CA GLY A 77 1.13 -11.12 -9.22
C GLY A 77 2.50 -10.83 -8.59
N ASP A 78 3.27 -9.97 -9.22
CA ASP A 78 4.62 -9.53 -8.84
C ASP A 78 4.67 -8.05 -8.44
N VAL A 79 3.51 -7.45 -8.17
CA VAL A 79 3.38 -6.11 -7.58
C VAL A 79 3.12 -6.26 -6.08
N LEU A 80 3.87 -5.51 -5.27
CA LEU A 80 3.71 -5.55 -3.81
C LEU A 80 2.49 -4.74 -3.37
N LEU A 81 1.54 -5.37 -2.68
CA LEU A 81 0.52 -4.65 -1.92
C LEU A 81 0.98 -4.47 -0.48
N VAL A 82 1.30 -3.24 -0.07
CA VAL A 82 1.78 -2.90 1.27
C VAL A 82 0.92 -1.79 1.86
N GLY A 83 1.08 -1.48 3.15
CA GLY A 83 0.39 -0.32 3.69
C GLY A 83 0.60 -0.07 5.16
N GLY A 84 -0.28 0.75 5.73
CA GLY A 84 -0.23 1.05 7.15
C GLY A 84 -1.38 1.90 7.64
N GLY A 85 -1.39 2.12 8.95
CA GLY A 85 -2.42 2.87 9.66
C GLY A 85 -2.74 2.26 11.02
N ILE A 86 -3.96 2.47 11.50
CA ILE A 86 -4.40 1.94 12.80
C ILE A 86 -5.11 0.61 12.52
N ILE A 87 -4.35 -0.48 12.55
CA ILE A 87 -4.82 -1.82 12.22
C ILE A 87 -4.52 -2.74 13.42
N PRO A 88 -5.53 -3.43 13.98
CA PRO A 88 -5.31 -4.40 15.04
C PRO A 88 -4.34 -5.52 14.62
N GLN A 89 -3.48 -5.97 15.54
CA GLN A 89 -2.47 -6.99 15.25
C GLN A 89 -3.05 -8.28 14.63
N LYS A 90 -4.21 -8.73 15.13
CA LYS A 90 -4.92 -9.89 14.58
C LYS A 90 -5.29 -9.71 13.10
N ASP A 91 -5.74 -8.52 12.74
CA ASP A 91 -6.15 -8.20 11.38
C ASP A 91 -4.93 -8.07 10.46
N VAL A 92 -3.79 -7.59 10.98
CA VAL A 92 -2.51 -7.61 10.26
C VAL A 92 -2.10 -9.04 9.91
N GLU A 93 -2.18 -9.96 10.88
CA GLU A 93 -1.84 -11.37 10.66
C GLU A 93 -2.76 -12.03 9.62
N GLU A 94 -4.06 -11.76 9.69
CA GLU A 94 -5.03 -12.24 8.71
C GLU A 94 -4.74 -11.70 7.32
N LEU A 95 -4.54 -10.39 7.16
CA LEU A 95 -4.23 -9.76 5.88
C LEU A 95 -2.91 -10.28 5.28
N ASN A 96 -1.88 -10.45 6.10
CA ASN A 96 -0.61 -11.03 5.65
C ASN A 96 -0.80 -12.46 5.15
N SER A 97 -1.61 -13.27 5.82
CA SER A 97 -1.90 -14.65 5.39
C SER A 97 -2.61 -14.74 4.04
N LEU A 98 -3.35 -13.69 3.66
CA LEU A 98 -4.01 -13.60 2.34
C LEU A 98 -3.04 -13.23 1.21
N GLY A 99 -1.86 -12.69 1.54
CA GLY A 99 -0.84 -12.24 0.59
C GLY A 99 -0.66 -10.72 0.55
N VAL A 100 -1.20 -9.98 1.52
CA VAL A 100 -0.81 -8.57 1.73
C VAL A 100 0.62 -8.55 2.30
N GLY A 101 1.45 -7.64 1.81
CA GLY A 101 2.77 -7.37 2.37
C GLY A 101 2.69 -6.72 3.75
N LYS A 102 3.85 -6.43 4.33
CA LYS A 102 3.95 -5.92 5.71
C LYS A 102 3.09 -4.67 5.93
N LEU A 103 2.33 -4.66 7.02
CA LEU A 103 1.52 -3.51 7.42
C LEU A 103 2.20 -2.75 8.56
N PHE A 104 2.34 -1.44 8.39
CA PHE A 104 3.07 -0.57 9.32
C PHE A 104 2.11 0.22 10.23
N GLY A 105 2.35 0.12 11.53
CA GLY A 105 1.54 0.78 12.56
C GLY A 105 2.02 2.19 12.90
N PRO A 106 1.32 2.89 13.82
CA PRO A 106 1.79 4.16 14.35
C PRO A 106 3.16 4.01 15.02
N GLY A 107 4.07 4.95 14.73
CA GLY A 107 5.42 4.97 15.32
C GLY A 107 6.47 4.14 14.58
N THR A 108 6.10 3.39 13.53
CA THR A 108 7.08 2.72 12.67
C THR A 108 8.05 3.74 12.06
N PRO A 109 9.37 3.55 12.17
CA PRO A 109 10.36 4.38 11.49
C PRO A 109 10.17 4.34 9.97
N VAL A 110 10.21 5.51 9.33
CA VAL A 110 10.05 5.61 7.86
C VAL A 110 11.12 4.79 7.14
N GLN A 111 12.34 4.77 7.66
CA GLN A 111 13.45 3.99 7.11
C GLN A 111 13.13 2.50 7.00
N GLU A 112 12.44 1.93 7.99
CA GLU A 112 12.04 0.51 7.99
C GLU A 112 11.07 0.20 6.83
N THR A 113 10.20 1.15 6.49
CA THR A 113 9.25 1.00 5.38
C THR A 113 9.96 1.07 4.03
N ILE A 114 10.99 1.92 3.91
CA ILE A 114 11.81 2.06 2.70
C ILE A 114 12.60 0.76 2.46
N GLU A 115 13.32 0.29 3.47
CA GLU A 115 14.14 -0.93 3.40
C GLU A 115 13.30 -2.13 2.99
N TYR A 116 12.14 -2.33 3.64
CA TYR A 116 11.23 -3.41 3.29
C TYR A 116 10.78 -3.37 1.82
N ILE A 117 10.39 -2.18 1.34
CA ILE A 117 9.94 -2.01 -0.04
C ILE A 117 11.09 -2.30 -1.03
N THR A 118 12.25 -1.68 -0.80
CA THR A 118 13.42 -1.84 -1.68
C THR A 118 13.88 -3.29 -1.75
N ASP A 119 13.99 -3.98 -0.61
CA ASP A 119 14.42 -5.38 -0.56
C ASP A 119 13.41 -6.30 -1.27
N TRP A 120 12.12 -6.06 -1.06
CA TRP A 120 11.07 -6.84 -1.71
C TRP A 120 11.13 -6.67 -3.22
N VAL A 121 11.20 -5.43 -3.73
CA VAL A 121 11.22 -5.15 -5.18
C VAL A 121 12.45 -5.78 -5.83
N ASN A 122 13.64 -5.60 -5.24
CA ASN A 122 14.88 -6.18 -5.73
C ASN A 122 14.86 -7.72 -5.82
N THR A 123 14.05 -8.37 -4.98
CA THR A 123 13.98 -9.83 -4.92
C THR A 123 12.89 -10.42 -5.82
N ASN A 124 11.76 -9.73 -5.96
CA ASN A 124 10.53 -10.30 -6.51
C ASN A 124 10.14 -9.72 -7.87
N ARG A 125 10.45 -8.45 -8.13
CA ARG A 125 10.11 -7.79 -9.39
C ARG A 125 11.10 -8.21 -10.47
N ARG A 126 10.62 -8.45 -11.69
CA ARG A 126 11.42 -8.93 -12.83
C ARG A 126 11.13 -8.14 -14.10
#